data_AF-A0A972MAG1-F1
#
_entry.id   AF-A0A972MAG1-F1
#
_cell.length_a   1.000
_cell.length_b   1.000
_cell.length_c   1.000
_cell.angle_alpha   90.00
_cell.angle_beta   90.00
_cell.angle_gamma   90.00
#
_symmetry.space_group_name_H-M   'P 1'
#
loop_
_entity.id
_entity.type
_entity.pdbx_description
1 polymer ?
#
loop_
_entity_poly.entity_id
_entity_poly.type
_entity_poly.pdbx_seq_one_letter_code
_entity_poly.pdbx_strand_id
1 'polypeptide(L)'
;MNTLIKFFKYLPLFAVLLWISACEENNENSKSSDTDTIVNEENVTQEENLITYLIPSPKDMFAFIRDGKLQFSDAVLNKKENADKYIDTKSLEIGFGIYSADLAYTAAFNQTGTASEYLKIVEDLSDKIGLGSVFTESLIERFKNIENKDSLLKVTNDTYYDIVKNLEENDRSSSLALISVGGWI
;
A
#
# COMPACT_ATOMS: atom_id res chain seq x y z
N MET A 1 21.01 -50.70 -17.73
CA MET A 1 19.89 -50.49 -16.79
C MET A 1 19.93 -49.14 -16.05
N ASN A 2 21.10 -48.52 -15.81
CA ASN A 2 21.22 -47.24 -15.07
C ASN A 2 21.08 -45.95 -15.89
N THR A 3 20.88 -46.02 -17.21
CA THR A 3 20.68 -44.85 -18.09
C THR A 3 19.19 -44.52 -18.31
N LEU A 4 18.32 -45.53 -18.32
CA LEU A 4 16.87 -45.39 -18.48
C LEU A 4 16.19 -44.73 -17.27
N ILE A 5 16.69 -44.98 -16.05
CA ILE A 5 16.15 -44.41 -14.81
C ILE A 5 16.43 -42.90 -14.70
N LYS A 6 17.54 -42.42 -15.27
CA LYS A 6 17.87 -40.99 -15.29
C LYS A 6 16.91 -40.20 -16.17
N PHE A 7 16.45 -40.79 -17.28
CA PHE A 7 15.46 -40.17 -18.18
C PHE A 7 14.11 -39.97 -17.49
N PHE A 8 13.68 -40.91 -16.65
CA PHE A 8 12.40 -40.84 -15.94
C PHE A 8 12.36 -39.72 -14.89
N LYS A 9 13.52 -39.26 -14.39
CA LYS A 9 13.63 -38.19 -13.39
C LYS A 9 13.42 -36.78 -13.98
N TYR A 10 13.69 -36.59 -15.27
CA TYR A 10 13.50 -35.31 -15.96
C TYR A 10 12.15 -35.21 -16.71
N LEU A 11 11.40 -36.31 -16.78
CA LEU A 11 10.08 -36.38 -17.39
C LEU A 11 9.03 -35.42 -16.78
N PRO A 12 8.96 -35.18 -15.46
CA PRO A 12 8.00 -34.21 -14.91
C PRO A 12 8.42 -32.75 -15.14
N LEU A 13 9.67 -32.47 -15.54
CA LEU A 13 10.17 -31.11 -15.80
C LEU A 13 9.82 -30.61 -17.21
N PHE A 14 9.59 -31.52 -18.16
CA PHE A 14 9.22 -31.20 -19.55
C PHE A 14 7.69 -31.10 -19.76
N ALA A 15 6.91 -31.75 -18.90
CA ALA A 15 5.44 -31.78 -19.00
C ALA A 15 4.75 -30.44 -18.63
N VAL A 16 5.45 -29.54 -17.93
CA VAL A 16 4.90 -28.23 -17.51
C VAL A 16 4.95 -27.18 -18.63
N LEU A 17 5.70 -27.43 -19.72
CA LEU A 17 5.85 -26.51 -20.86
C LEU A 17 4.72 -26.60 -21.92
N LEU A 18 3.76 -27.53 -21.78
CA LEU A 18 2.69 -27.75 -22.75
C LEU A 18 1.33 -27.17 -22.36
N TRP A 19 1.24 -26.39 -21.28
CA TRP A 19 -0.04 -25.83 -20.79
C TRP A 19 -0.34 -24.40 -21.24
N ILE A 20 0.46 -23.81 -22.13
CA ILE A 20 0.34 -22.39 -22.54
C ILE A 20 -0.21 -22.20 -23.97
N SER A 21 -0.90 -23.18 -24.55
CA SER A 21 -1.44 -23.06 -25.92
C SER A 21 -2.86 -23.61 -26.06
N ALA A 22 -3.78 -23.11 -25.24
CA ALA A 22 -5.22 -23.28 -25.46
C ALA A 22 -5.92 -21.91 -25.43
N CYS A 23 -5.67 -21.12 -26.47
CA CYS A 23 -6.55 -20.06 -26.93
C CYS A 23 -7.04 -20.50 -28.30
N GLU A 24 -8.32 -20.87 -28.42
CA GLU A 24 -8.96 -21.14 -29.70
C GLU A 24 -10.18 -20.22 -29.81
N GLU A 25 -10.03 -19.21 -30.66
CA GLU A 25 -11.03 -18.23 -31.05
C GLU A 25 -11.85 -18.85 -32.18
N ASN A 26 -13.14 -19.09 -31.95
CA ASN A 26 -14.05 -19.63 -32.97
C ASN A 26 -15.07 -18.57 -33.38
N ASN A 27 -14.95 -18.16 -34.64
CA ASN A 27 -15.74 -17.13 -35.28
C ASN A 27 -16.61 -17.82 -36.32
N GLU A 28 -17.89 -18.05 -36.01
CA GLU A 28 -18.90 -18.42 -37.01
C GLU A 28 -20.12 -17.53 -36.90
N ASN A 29 -20.44 -16.97 -38.06
CA ASN A 29 -21.42 -15.94 -38.31
C ASN A 29 -22.62 -16.61 -39.00
N SER A 30 -23.83 -16.54 -38.43
CA SER A 30 -25.07 -16.80 -39.19
C SER A 30 -26.21 -15.86 -38.78
N LYS A 31 -26.45 -14.88 -39.65
CA LYS A 31 -27.71 -14.18 -40.04
C LYS A 31 -29.01 -14.84 -39.52
N SER A 32 -30.13 -14.17 -39.22
CA SER A 32 -30.65 -12.82 -39.50
C SER A 32 -32.00 -12.71 -38.75
N SER A 33 -32.37 -11.52 -38.27
CA SER A 33 -33.71 -10.95 -38.49
C SER A 33 -33.69 -9.48 -38.07
N ASP A 34 -34.01 -8.62 -39.04
CA ASP A 34 -34.13 -7.18 -38.89
C ASP A 34 -35.19 -6.78 -37.84
N THR A 35 -34.86 -5.80 -37.01
CA THR A 35 -35.78 -4.74 -36.58
C THR A 35 -34.94 -3.53 -36.19
N ASP A 36 -35.21 -2.42 -36.87
CA ASP A 36 -34.60 -1.12 -36.64
C ASP A 36 -34.64 -0.70 -35.18
N THR A 37 -33.47 -0.47 -34.60
CA THR A 37 -33.22 0.64 -33.69
C THR A 37 -31.73 0.94 -33.82
N ILE A 38 -31.41 2.16 -34.24
CA ILE A 38 -30.06 2.72 -34.09
C ILE A 38 -29.82 2.79 -32.58
N VAL A 39 -29.27 1.72 -32.03
CA VAL A 39 -28.63 1.74 -30.73
C VAL A 39 -27.36 2.52 -30.98
N ASN A 40 -27.37 3.79 -30.57
CA ASN A 40 -26.12 4.51 -30.33
C ASN A 40 -25.20 3.52 -29.62
N GLU A 41 -24.01 3.32 -30.17
CA GLU A 41 -22.87 2.96 -29.34
C GLU A 41 -22.79 4.06 -28.29
N GLU A 42 -23.52 3.89 -27.18
CA GLU A 42 -23.04 4.35 -25.91
C GLU A 42 -21.65 3.76 -25.85
N ASN A 43 -20.66 4.64 -26.06
CA ASN A 43 -19.36 4.46 -25.48
C ASN A 43 -19.65 4.02 -24.06
N VAL A 44 -19.59 2.71 -23.83
CA VAL A 44 -19.27 2.17 -22.54
C VAL A 44 -17.87 2.72 -22.34
N THR A 45 -17.80 3.96 -21.84
CA THR A 45 -16.73 4.36 -20.94
C THR A 45 -16.66 3.17 -20.01
N GLN A 46 -15.65 2.34 -20.22
CA GLN A 46 -15.10 1.56 -19.15
C GLN A 46 -14.89 2.62 -18.07
N GLU A 47 -15.84 2.72 -17.14
CA GLU A 47 -15.48 3.07 -15.79
C GLU A 47 -14.38 2.04 -15.51
N GLU A 48 -13.14 2.46 -15.72
CA GLU A 48 -12.02 1.88 -15.01
C GLU A 48 -12.58 1.73 -13.61
N ASN A 49 -12.79 0.49 -13.19
CA ASN A 49 -13.08 0.20 -11.81
C ASN A 49 -11.86 0.76 -11.09
N LEU A 50 -11.95 2.03 -10.71
CA LEU A 50 -11.08 2.69 -9.77
C LEU A 50 -11.31 1.83 -8.54
N ILE A 51 -10.47 0.81 -8.40
CA ILE A 51 -10.30 0.11 -7.15
C ILE A 51 -9.81 1.22 -6.25
N THR A 52 -10.74 1.92 -5.61
CA THR A 52 -10.44 2.78 -4.49
C THR A 52 -9.85 1.82 -3.49
N TYR A 53 -8.53 1.78 -3.42
CA TYR A 53 -7.84 0.97 -2.44
C TYR A 53 -8.23 1.56 -1.09
N LEU A 54 -9.21 0.94 -0.45
CA LEU A 54 -9.65 1.29 0.90
C LEU A 54 -8.61 0.75 1.88
N ILE A 55 -7.42 1.33 1.85
CA ILE A 55 -6.39 1.07 2.84
C ILE A 55 -6.85 1.77 4.13
N PRO A 56 -7.07 1.02 5.22
CA PRO A 56 -7.62 1.59 6.43
C PRO A 56 -6.72 2.69 6.95
N SER A 57 -7.31 3.79 7.40
CA SER A 57 -6.54 4.84 8.06
C SER A 57 -5.91 4.31 9.35
N PRO A 58 -4.82 4.91 9.83
CA PRO A 58 -4.27 4.66 11.17
C PRO A 58 -5.33 4.51 12.28
N LYS A 59 -6.30 5.42 12.33
CA LYS A 59 -7.39 5.37 13.31
C LYS A 59 -8.27 4.14 13.16
N ASP A 60 -8.57 3.74 11.92
CA ASP A 60 -9.42 2.58 11.67
C ASP A 60 -8.66 1.29 11.99
N MET A 61 -7.38 1.22 11.61
CA MET A 61 -6.48 0.12 11.93
C MET A 61 -6.36 -0.08 13.45
N PHE A 62 -6.20 1.01 14.20
CA PHE A 62 -5.95 0.98 15.63
C PHE A 62 -7.18 1.21 16.50
N ALA A 63 -8.39 1.19 15.92
CA ALA A 63 -9.65 1.40 16.65
C ALA A 63 -9.80 0.42 17.84
N PHE A 64 -9.33 -0.83 17.67
CA PHE A 64 -9.40 -1.88 18.69
C PHE A 64 -8.58 -1.59 19.95
N ILE A 65 -7.55 -0.74 19.89
CA ILE A 65 -6.72 -0.36 21.06
C ILE A 65 -7.53 0.45 22.06
N ARG A 66 -8.55 1.19 21.61
CA ARG A 66 -9.42 1.93 22.52
C ARG A 66 -10.39 1.00 23.27
N ASP A 67 -10.76 -0.11 22.65
CA ASP A 67 -11.80 -1.02 23.15
C ASP A 67 -11.21 -2.18 23.97
N GLY A 68 -10.05 -2.69 23.55
CA GLY A 68 -9.24 -3.62 24.33
C GLY A 68 -8.31 -2.86 25.24
N LYS A 69 -8.25 -3.18 26.54
CA LYS A 69 -7.31 -2.59 27.52
C LYS A 69 -5.85 -3.01 27.25
N LEU A 70 -5.39 -2.84 26.02
CA LEU A 70 -4.06 -3.18 25.56
C LEU A 70 -3.04 -2.21 26.13
N GLN A 71 -1.82 -2.70 26.32
CA GLN A 71 -0.69 -1.90 26.76
C GLN A 71 0.23 -1.64 25.57
N PHE A 72 0.85 -0.48 25.57
CA PHE A 72 1.88 -0.13 24.61
C PHE A 72 3.10 -1.04 24.77
N SER A 73 3.75 -1.39 23.67
CA SER A 73 5.02 -2.12 23.67
C SER A 73 5.96 -1.54 22.62
N ASP A 74 7.11 -1.03 23.04
CA ASP A 74 8.16 -0.62 22.09
C ASP A 74 8.75 -1.79 21.30
N ALA A 75 8.59 -3.03 21.78
CA ALA A 75 9.19 -4.21 21.17
C ALA A 75 8.58 -4.59 19.82
N VAL A 76 7.37 -4.09 19.51
CA VAL A 76 6.71 -4.32 18.21
C VAL A 76 7.10 -3.29 17.16
N LEU A 77 7.74 -2.19 17.56
CA LEU A 77 8.13 -1.12 16.64
C LEU A 77 9.35 -1.52 15.81
N ASN A 78 9.39 -1.08 14.55
CA ASN A 78 10.58 -1.21 13.74
C ASN A 78 11.68 -0.29 14.30
N LYS A 79 12.84 -0.88 14.62
CA LYS A 79 13.97 -0.13 15.18
C LYS A 79 14.32 1.07 14.32
N LYS A 80 14.54 2.24 14.94
CA LYS A 80 14.82 3.50 14.23
C LYS A 80 16.05 3.40 13.33
N GLU A 81 17.07 2.64 13.76
CA GLU A 81 18.32 2.44 13.02
C GLU A 81 18.13 1.59 11.74
N ASN A 82 16.97 0.95 11.56
CA ASN A 82 16.66 0.25 10.33
C ASN A 82 16.34 1.22 9.17
N ALA A 83 16.08 2.50 9.44
CA ALA A 83 15.75 3.49 8.41
C ALA A 83 16.86 3.65 7.37
N ASP A 84 18.12 3.55 7.81
CA ASP A 84 19.31 3.67 6.96
C ASP A 84 19.57 2.41 6.12
N LYS A 85 18.83 1.32 6.36
CA LYS A 85 18.97 0.06 5.59
C LYS A 85 18.16 0.07 4.30
N TYR A 86 17.20 0.98 4.16
CA TYR A 86 16.42 1.16 2.94
C TYR A 86 17.21 2.05 1.97
N ILE A 87 17.51 1.53 0.78
CA ILE A 87 18.42 2.19 -0.18
C ILE A 87 17.72 2.41 -1.51
N ASP A 88 17.18 1.35 -2.13
CA ASP A 88 16.47 1.47 -3.39
C ASP A 88 15.04 1.99 -3.18
N THR A 89 14.45 2.56 -4.22
CA THR A 89 13.11 3.19 -4.18
C THR A 89 12.03 2.26 -3.63
N LYS A 90 12.01 0.97 -4.02
CA LYS A 90 10.97 0.05 -3.53
C LYS A 90 11.14 -0.20 -2.04
N SER A 91 12.38 -0.41 -1.60
CA SER A 91 12.67 -0.58 -0.19
C SER A 91 12.31 0.66 0.63
N LEU A 92 12.57 1.86 0.10
CA LEU A 92 12.22 3.13 0.73
C LEU A 92 10.70 3.30 0.87
N GLU A 93 9.93 2.96 -0.16
CA GLU A 93 8.46 3.03 -0.14
C GLU A 93 7.86 2.04 0.86
N ILE A 94 8.38 0.80 0.91
CA ILE A 94 7.98 -0.17 1.94
C ILE A 94 8.35 0.33 3.34
N GLY A 95 9.60 0.80 3.52
CA GLY A 95 10.08 1.34 4.79
C GLY A 95 9.27 2.52 5.27
N PHE A 96 8.88 3.41 4.36
CA PHE A 96 7.99 4.53 4.64
C PHE A 96 6.63 4.04 5.16
N GLY A 97 6.05 3.01 4.55
CA GLY A 97 4.83 2.36 5.04
C GLY A 97 4.97 1.81 6.46
N ILE A 98 6.05 1.06 6.72
CA ILE A 98 6.34 0.48 8.05
C ILE A 98 6.44 1.58 9.11
N TYR A 99 7.27 2.60 8.87
CA TYR A 99 7.45 3.68 9.85
C TYR A 99 6.21 4.57 10.00
N SER A 100 5.36 4.67 8.97
CA SER A 100 4.06 5.34 9.08
C SER A 100 3.10 4.56 9.98
N ALA A 101 3.11 3.22 9.91
CA ALA A 101 2.33 2.37 10.82
C ALA A 101 2.85 2.45 12.26
N ASP A 102 4.17 2.50 12.47
CA ASP A 102 4.77 2.72 13.79
C ASP A 102 4.40 4.09 14.39
N LEU A 103 4.43 5.15 13.57
CA LEU A 103 3.95 6.48 13.96
C LEU A 103 2.47 6.42 14.37
N ALA A 104 1.64 5.75 13.57
CA ALA A 104 0.23 5.55 13.86
C ALA A 104 -0.01 4.76 15.16
N TYR A 105 0.77 3.71 15.41
CA TYR A 105 0.70 2.90 16.62
C TYR A 105 1.07 3.72 17.87
N THR A 106 2.19 4.45 17.82
CA THR A 106 2.63 5.31 18.92
C THR A 106 1.62 6.42 19.20
N ALA A 107 1.02 7.00 18.15
CA ALA A 107 -0.09 7.96 18.27
C ALA A 107 -1.33 7.34 18.94
N ALA A 108 -1.74 6.14 18.52
CA ALA A 108 -2.89 5.44 19.08
C ALA A 108 -2.71 5.09 20.58
N PHE A 109 -1.47 4.89 21.02
CA PHE A 109 -1.11 4.67 22.43
C PHE A 109 -0.69 5.93 23.20
N ASN A 110 -0.82 7.12 22.59
CA ASN A 110 -0.47 8.42 23.19
C ASN A 110 1.00 8.52 23.65
N GLN A 111 1.92 7.90 22.91
CA GLN A 111 3.35 7.99 23.17
C GLN A 111 3.94 9.17 22.39
N THR A 112 3.63 10.40 22.82
CA THR A 112 3.96 11.64 22.09
C THR A 112 5.46 11.80 21.82
N GLY A 113 6.32 11.43 22.79
CA GLY A 113 7.77 11.45 22.62
C GLY A 113 8.23 10.49 21.53
N THR A 114 7.84 9.22 21.62
CA THR A 114 8.17 8.19 20.61
C THR A 114 7.59 8.56 19.25
N ALA A 115 6.33 8.98 19.19
CA ALA A 115 5.68 9.44 17.95
C ALA A 115 6.47 10.57 17.27
N SER A 116 7.02 11.51 18.03
CA SER A 116 7.85 12.59 17.46
C SER A 116 9.13 12.07 16.81
N GLU A 117 9.73 11.02 17.37
CA GLU A 117 10.93 10.40 16.81
C GLU A 117 10.61 9.63 15.52
N TYR A 118 9.48 8.92 15.47
CA TYR A 118 9.02 8.23 14.26
C TYR A 118 8.55 9.20 13.17
N LEU A 119 7.91 10.31 13.54
CA LEU A 119 7.54 11.36 12.59
C LEU A 119 8.75 11.88 11.81
N LYS A 120 9.87 12.11 12.50
CA LYS A 120 11.10 12.57 11.86
C LYS A 120 11.61 11.55 10.83
N ILE A 121 11.56 10.27 11.16
CA ILE A 121 11.96 9.20 10.22
C ILE A 121 11.03 9.18 9.01
N VAL A 122 9.72 9.30 9.22
CA VAL A 122 8.73 9.36 8.14
C VAL A 122 8.95 10.58 7.25
N GLU A 123 9.21 11.76 7.82
CA GLU A 123 9.57 12.98 7.11
C GLU A 123 10.83 12.78 6.26
N ASP A 124 11.92 12.29 6.86
CA ASP A 124 13.20 12.02 6.15
C ASP A 124 13.05 11.01 5.00
N LEU A 125 12.20 9.99 5.18
CA LEU A 125 11.89 9.02 4.12
C LEU A 125 10.99 9.62 3.04
N SER A 126 10.05 10.49 3.41
CA SER A 126 9.14 11.16 2.49
C SER A 126 9.91 11.97 1.44
N ASP A 127 10.96 12.67 1.86
CA ASP A 127 11.83 13.43 0.97
C ASP A 127 12.49 12.54 -0.08
N LYS A 128 12.97 11.36 0.34
CA LYS A 128 13.66 10.39 -0.54
C LYS A 128 12.73 9.78 -1.59
N ILE A 129 11.43 9.71 -1.30
CA ILE A 129 10.42 9.13 -2.22
C ILE A 129 9.54 10.19 -2.89
N GLY A 130 9.91 11.47 -2.79
CA GLY A 130 9.22 12.57 -3.47
C GLY A 130 7.86 12.95 -2.87
N LEU A 131 7.65 12.69 -1.58
CA LEU A 131 6.45 13.04 -0.80
C LEU A 131 6.69 14.17 0.22
N GLY A 132 7.89 14.74 0.26
CA GLY A 132 8.27 15.80 1.21
C GLY A 132 7.36 17.03 1.22
N SER A 133 6.70 17.34 0.10
CA SER A 133 5.76 18.46 0.01
C SER A 133 4.52 18.31 0.92
N VAL A 134 4.18 17.08 1.33
CA VAL A 134 3.12 16.83 2.31
C VAL A 134 3.56 17.27 3.71
N PHE A 135 4.84 17.14 4.03
CA PHE A 135 5.43 17.43 5.36
C PHE A 135 5.82 18.91 5.49
N THR A 136 4.83 19.79 5.37
CA THR A 136 5.05 21.24 5.52
C THR A 136 5.49 21.63 6.93
N GLU A 137 6.21 22.75 7.07
CA GLU A 137 6.62 23.30 8.38
C GLU A 137 5.42 23.45 9.33
N SER A 138 4.26 23.87 8.81
CA SER A 138 3.03 24.00 9.59
C SER A 138 2.52 22.67 10.12
N LEU A 139 2.61 21.59 9.34
CA LEU A 139 2.25 20.23 9.78
C LEU A 139 3.19 19.75 10.89
N ILE A 140 4.49 19.96 10.71
CA ILE A 140 5.50 19.60 11.70
C ILE A 140 5.32 20.40 13.00
N GLU A 141 5.03 21.70 12.91
CA GLU A 141 4.76 22.55 14.06
C GLU A 141 3.48 22.12 14.79
N ARG A 142 2.43 21.76 14.05
CA ARG A 142 1.21 21.18 14.62
C ARG A 142 1.51 19.92 15.42
N PHE A 143 2.36 19.03 14.91
CA PHE A 143 2.79 17.81 15.60
C PHE A 143 3.58 18.09 16.90
N LYS A 144 4.50 19.07 16.87
CA LYS A 144 5.31 19.46 18.04
C LYS A 144 4.49 20.05 19.18
N ASN A 145 3.39 20.73 18.85
CA ASN A 145 2.53 21.40 19.82
C ASN A 145 1.40 20.51 20.35
N ILE A 146 1.43 19.18 20.11
CA ILE A 146 0.37 18.28 20.53
C ILE A 146 0.55 17.85 21.99
N GLU A 147 -0.41 18.26 22.82
CA GLU A 147 -0.45 17.89 24.24
C GLU A 147 -1.37 16.68 24.53
N ASN A 148 -2.25 16.29 23.58
CA ASN A 148 -3.24 15.24 23.82
C ASN A 148 -3.39 14.22 22.67
N LYS A 149 -3.85 13.02 23.04
CA LYS A 149 -4.00 11.84 22.18
C LYS A 149 -4.84 12.10 20.93
N ASP A 150 -6.00 12.73 21.11
CA ASP A 150 -6.98 12.87 20.02
C ASP A 150 -6.46 13.79 18.92
N SER A 151 -5.71 14.84 19.30
CA SER A 151 -5.01 15.70 18.35
C SER A 151 -3.91 14.95 17.60
N LEU A 152 -3.12 14.12 18.28
CA LEU A 152 -2.02 13.36 17.66
C LEU A 152 -2.54 12.37 16.62
N LEU A 153 -3.56 11.59 17.00
CA LEU A 153 -4.19 10.63 16.11
C LEU A 153 -4.87 11.33 14.93
N LYS A 154 -5.55 12.46 15.17
CA LYS A 154 -6.18 13.23 14.09
C LYS A 154 -5.14 13.73 13.08
N VAL A 155 -4.07 14.39 13.53
CA VAL A 155 -3.05 14.92 12.61
C VAL A 155 -2.41 13.78 11.83
N THR A 156 -2.10 12.66 12.48
CA THR A 156 -1.54 11.47 11.80
C THR A 156 -2.48 10.93 10.70
N ASN A 157 -3.80 10.89 10.95
CA ASN A 157 -4.75 10.48 9.90
C ASN A 157 -4.85 11.49 8.77
N ASP A 158 -4.92 12.79 9.10
CA ASP A 158 -5.00 13.85 8.08
C ASP A 158 -3.79 13.73 7.14
N THR A 159 -2.58 13.59 7.69
CA THR A 159 -1.34 13.39 6.93
C THR A 159 -1.37 12.13 6.07
N TYR A 160 -1.91 11.02 6.58
CA TYR A 160 -2.09 9.80 5.81
C TYR A 160 -2.96 10.01 4.57
N TYR A 161 -4.09 10.71 4.71
CA TYR A 161 -4.95 11.02 3.56
C TYR A 161 -4.28 11.96 2.57
N ASP A 162 -3.51 12.94 3.03
CA ASP A 162 -2.74 13.83 2.16
C ASP A 162 -1.69 13.06 1.33
N ILE A 163 -1.04 12.05 1.93
CA ILE A 163 -0.11 11.15 1.22
C ILE A 163 -0.85 10.33 0.16
N VAL A 164 -1.94 9.66 0.53
CA VAL A 164 -2.72 8.82 -0.39
C VAL A 164 -3.20 9.66 -1.57
N LYS A 165 -3.81 10.82 -1.29
CA LYS A 165 -4.27 11.76 -2.30
C LYS A 165 -3.14 12.20 -3.23
N ASN A 166 -1.98 12.55 -2.67
CA ASN A 166 -0.82 12.94 -3.50
C ASN A 166 -0.39 11.81 -4.45
N LEU A 167 -0.35 10.56 -3.96
CA LEU A 167 0.04 9.42 -4.79
C LEU A 167 -0.99 9.14 -5.89
N GLU A 168 -2.28 9.24 -5.58
CA GLU A 168 -3.37 9.05 -6.55
C GLU A 168 -3.38 10.15 -7.62
N GLU A 169 -3.29 11.42 -7.23
CA GLU A 169 -3.27 12.58 -8.15
C GLU A 169 -2.04 12.61 -9.08
N ASN A 170 -0.98 11.86 -8.73
CA ASN A 170 0.24 11.76 -9.52
C ASN A 170 0.42 10.39 -10.18
N ASP A 171 -0.64 9.58 -10.30
CA ASP A 171 -0.64 8.26 -10.95
C ASP A 171 0.41 7.28 -10.38
N ARG A 172 0.74 7.41 -9.10
CA ARG A 172 1.76 6.60 -8.39
C ARG A 172 1.17 5.35 -7.75
N SER A 173 0.31 4.62 -8.44
CA SER A 173 -0.39 3.43 -7.90
C SER A 173 0.56 2.33 -7.42
N SER A 174 1.72 2.16 -8.06
CA SER A 174 2.75 1.21 -7.61
C SER A 174 3.38 1.61 -6.27
N SER A 175 3.69 2.89 -6.08
CA SER A 175 4.19 3.42 -4.81
C SER A 175 3.13 3.28 -3.71
N LEU A 176 1.87 3.60 -4.03
CA LEU A 176 0.75 3.44 -3.12
C LEU A 176 0.61 1.98 -2.66
N ALA A 177 0.70 1.01 -3.57
CA ALA A 177 0.66 -0.40 -3.23
C ALA A 177 1.82 -0.82 -2.30
N LEU A 178 3.04 -0.37 -2.57
CA LEU A 178 4.22 -0.70 -1.75
C LEU A 178 4.15 -0.08 -0.36
N ILE A 179 3.77 1.19 -0.26
CA ILE A 179 3.58 1.90 1.01
C ILE A 179 2.48 1.20 1.83
N SER A 180 1.38 0.85 1.17
CA SER A 180 0.26 0.17 1.81
C SER A 180 0.68 -1.17 2.39
N VAL A 181 1.39 -2.00 1.62
CA VAL A 181 1.93 -3.29 2.12
C VAL A 181 2.89 -3.07 3.28
N GLY A 182 3.75 -2.06 3.21
CA GLY A 182 4.65 -1.69 4.32
C GLY A 182 3.89 -1.40 5.61
N GLY A 183 2.73 -0.75 5.54
CA GLY A 183 1.92 -0.46 6.72
C GLY A 183 1.27 -1.68 7.41
N TRP A 184 1.32 -2.86 6.78
CA TRP A 184 0.79 -4.12 7.33
C TRP A 184 1.86 -5.09 7.84
N ILE A 185 3.14 -4.71 7.76
CA ILE A 185 4.28 -5.48 8.27
C ILE A 185 4.51 -5.13 9.73
#